data_AF-A0A8X6Y287-F1
#
_entry.id   AF-A0A8X6Y287-F1
#
_cell.length_a   1.000
_cell.length_b   1.000
_cell.length_c   1.000
_cell.angle_alpha   90.00
_cell.angle_beta   90.00
_cell.angle_gamma   90.00
#
_symmetry.space_group_name_H-M   'P 1'
#
loop_
_entity.id
_entity.type
_entity.pdbx_description
1 polymer ?
#
loop_
_entity_poly.entity_id
_entity_poly.type
_entity_poly.pdbx_seq_one_letter_code
_entity_poly.pdbx_strand_id
1 'polypeptide(L)'
;MDGNPFEKWFKTAMTKLKSQNIIVIDNAPYYSVKKENIPTRSWKKSAIQEWLSEKKVTWNQDGIKIELLQKVNQIKHLYYSYRVEEIAEKFGHKILRLPLITASSFHLR
;
A
#
# COMPACT_ATOMS: atom_id res chain seq x y z
N MET A 1 19.02 7.76 -8.41
CA MET A 1 19.33 6.34 -8.18
C MET A 1 18.08 5.55 -8.50
N ASP A 2 18.10 4.82 -9.60
CA ASP A 2 16.94 4.04 -10.06
C ASP A 2 16.58 2.97 -9.01
N GLY A 3 15.29 2.92 -8.71
CA GLY A 3 14.74 2.34 -7.49
C GLY A 3 15.20 0.92 -7.18
N ASN A 4 15.56 0.73 -5.90
CA ASN A 4 15.66 -0.49 -5.11
C ASN A 4 16.15 -1.76 -5.87
N PRO A 5 17.34 -2.31 -5.55
CA PRO A 5 17.88 -3.54 -6.15
C PRO A 5 16.86 -4.70 -6.23
N PHE A 6 15.96 -4.78 -5.24
CA PHE A 6 14.86 -5.74 -5.24
C PHE A 6 13.89 -5.55 -6.42
N GLU A 7 13.47 -4.33 -6.74
CA GLU A 7 12.53 -4.07 -7.84
C GLU A 7 13.14 -4.45 -9.19
N LYS A 8 14.44 -4.20 -9.38
CA LYS A 8 15.16 -4.61 -10.60
C LYS A 8 15.19 -6.14 -10.72
N TRP A 9 15.52 -6.82 -9.63
CA TRP A 9 15.50 -8.29 -9.59
C TRP A 9 14.07 -8.82 -9.82
N PHE A 10 13.07 -8.24 -9.16
CA PHE A 10 11.68 -8.67 -9.23
C PHE A 10 11.12 -8.54 -10.64
N LYS A 11 11.35 -7.40 -11.33
CA LYS A 11 11.01 -7.24 -12.75
C LYS A 11 11.62 -8.32 -13.63
N THR A 12 12.90 -8.63 -13.40
CA THR A 12 13.62 -9.68 -14.15
C THR A 12 13.09 -11.08 -13.83
N ALA A 13 12.58 -11.32 -12.61
CA ALA A 13 11.92 -12.56 -12.26
C ALA A 13 10.57 -12.68 -12.98
N MET A 14 9.78 -11.61 -13.01
CA MET A 14 8.46 -11.62 -13.66
C MET A 14 8.54 -11.91 -15.17
N THR A 15 9.55 -11.41 -15.88
CA THR A 15 9.72 -11.69 -17.31
C THR A 15 10.01 -13.16 -17.63
N LYS A 16 10.49 -13.94 -16.65
CA LYS A 16 10.84 -15.36 -16.82
C LYS A 16 9.67 -16.29 -16.51
N LEU A 17 8.65 -15.80 -15.80
CA LEU A 17 7.47 -16.59 -15.48
C LEU A 17 6.57 -16.69 -16.71
N LYS A 18 6.18 -17.92 -17.07
CA LYS A 18 5.16 -18.18 -18.08
C LYS A 18 3.78 -18.22 -17.43
N SER A 19 2.74 -17.85 -18.18
CA SER A 19 1.32 -17.82 -17.76
C SER A 19 1.00 -16.92 -16.54
N GLN A 20 -0.29 -16.75 -16.23
CA GLN A 20 -0.71 -16.06 -15.01
C GLN A 20 -0.33 -16.91 -13.80
N ASN A 21 0.32 -16.31 -12.80
CA ASN A 21 0.78 -16.99 -11.60
C ASN A 21 0.32 -16.23 -10.35
N ILE A 22 0.23 -16.95 -9.24
CA ILE A 22 0.05 -16.37 -7.91
C ILE A 22 1.40 -16.40 -7.21
N ILE A 23 1.89 -15.23 -6.80
CA ILE A 23 3.17 -15.04 -6.13
C ILE A 23 2.89 -14.79 -4.65
N VAL A 24 3.40 -15.67 -3.80
CA VAL A 24 3.26 -15.52 -2.35
C VAL A 24 4.48 -14.80 -1.80
N ILE A 25 4.27 -13.72 -1.05
CA ILE A 25 5.36 -12.93 -0.42
C ILE A 25 5.03 -12.74 1.06
N ASP A 26 6.04 -12.81 1.93
CA ASP A 26 5.94 -12.40 3.33
C ASP A 26 5.74 -10.87 3.46
N ASN A 27 5.72 -10.31 4.67
CA ASN A 27 5.46 -8.87 4.88
C ASN A 27 6.69 -8.14 5.44
N ALA A 28 7.79 -8.14 4.70
CA ALA A 28 9.03 -7.46 5.07
C ALA A 28 9.07 -6.02 4.53
N PRO A 29 9.77 -5.09 5.23
CA PRO A 29 9.85 -3.68 4.84
C PRO A 29 10.37 -3.44 3.42
N TYR A 30 11.34 -4.25 2.97
CA TYR A 30 12.10 -4.01 1.73
C TYR A 30 11.28 -4.07 0.43
N TYR A 31 10.20 -4.87 0.38
CA TYR A 31 9.28 -4.96 -0.75
C TYR A 31 7.85 -4.49 -0.39
N SER A 32 7.70 -3.87 0.79
CA SER A 32 6.47 -3.22 1.24
C SER A 32 6.51 -1.71 1.01
N VAL A 33 7.20 -1.29 -0.05
CA VAL A 33 7.21 0.10 -0.51
C VAL A 33 5.85 0.44 -1.10
N LYS A 34 5.14 1.34 -0.43
CA LYS A 34 3.82 1.82 -0.87
C LYS A 34 3.96 2.55 -2.19
N LYS A 35 3.01 2.32 -3.09
CA LYS A 35 2.88 3.06 -4.35
C LYS A 35 2.48 4.51 -4.08
N GLU A 36 1.56 4.69 -3.14
CA GLU A 36 1.02 5.98 -2.78
C GLU A 36 1.32 6.30 -1.31
N ASN A 37 1.70 7.56 -1.06
CA ASN A 37 1.87 8.05 0.29
C ASN A 37 0.50 8.42 0.87
N ILE A 38 -0.04 7.50 1.68
CA ILE A 38 -1.27 7.75 2.43
C ILE A 38 -1.00 8.72 3.58
N PRO A 39 -1.84 9.75 3.78
CA PRO A 39 -1.60 10.73 4.83
C PRO A 39 -1.51 10.11 6.22
N THR A 40 -0.57 10.62 7.02
CA THR A 40 -0.34 10.20 8.40
C THR A 40 -0.42 11.39 9.36
N ARG A 41 -0.28 11.15 10.67
CA ARG A 41 -0.31 12.21 11.69
C ARG A 41 0.77 13.28 11.49
N SER A 42 1.86 12.99 10.78
CA SER A 42 2.91 13.96 10.48
C SER A 42 2.58 14.91 9.33
N TRP A 43 1.57 14.62 8.52
CA TRP A 43 1.19 15.46 7.37
C TRP A 43 0.58 16.80 7.81
N LYS A 44 0.73 17.84 6.98
CA LYS A 44 0.03 19.12 7.18
C LYS A 44 -1.47 18.95 6.92
N LYS A 45 -2.32 19.74 7.60
CA LYS A 45 -3.79 19.70 7.42
C LYS A 45 -4.16 19.90 5.93
N SER A 46 -3.57 20.89 5.27
CA SER A 46 -3.79 21.18 3.85
C SER A 46 -3.47 19.99 2.94
N ALA A 47 -2.35 19.30 3.17
CA ALA A 47 -1.97 18.13 2.38
C ALA A 47 -2.94 16.95 2.55
N ILE A 48 -3.53 16.78 3.75
CA ILE A 48 -4.57 15.77 3.99
C ILE A 48 -5.86 16.13 3.22
N GLN A 49 -6.21 17.41 3.19
CA GLN A 49 -7.39 17.91 2.45
C GLN A 49 -7.22 17.72 0.94
N GLU A 50 -6.06 18.08 0.41
CA GLU A 50 -5.71 17.87 -1.00
C GLU A 50 -5.80 16.38 -1.38
N TRP A 51 -5.22 15.50 -0.57
CA TRP A 51 -5.30 14.06 -0.78
C TRP A 51 -6.75 13.55 -0.80
N LEU A 52 -7.60 14.00 0.12
CA LEU A 52 -9.02 13.63 0.13
C LEU A 52 -9.77 14.17 -1.11
N SER A 53 -9.46 15.40 -1.56
CA SER A 53 -10.01 15.98 -2.78
C SER A 53 -9.60 15.20 -4.03
N GLU A 54 -8.33 14.80 -4.14
CA GLU A 54 -7.82 13.96 -5.24
C GLU A 54 -8.57 12.62 -5.32
N LYS A 55 -8.93 12.06 -4.16
CA LYS A 55 -9.73 10.83 -4.07
C LYS A 55 -11.23 11.06 -4.23
N LYS A 56 -11.67 12.30 -4.49
CA LYS A 56 -13.07 12.72 -4.61
C LYS A 56 -13.90 12.40 -3.35
N VAL A 57 -13.26 12.45 -2.18
CA VAL A 57 -13.89 12.19 -0.89
C VAL A 57 -14.32 13.52 -0.30
N THR A 58 -15.57 13.65 0.15
CA THR A 58 -16.05 14.88 0.78
C THR A 58 -15.43 15.06 2.17
N TRP A 59 -14.90 16.25 2.44
CA TRP A 59 -14.30 16.62 3.72
C TRP A 59 -14.78 17.99 4.18
N ASN A 60 -14.77 18.21 5.48
CA ASN A 60 -15.20 19.47 6.07
C ASN A 60 -14.00 20.44 6.09
N GLN A 61 -14.14 21.65 5.53
CA GLN A 61 -13.10 22.66 5.51
C GLN A 61 -12.69 23.10 6.93
N ASP A 62 -13.69 23.23 7.81
CA ASP A 62 -13.50 23.59 9.21
C ASP A 62 -13.07 22.40 10.09
N GLY A 63 -13.11 21.18 9.52
CA GLY A 63 -12.80 19.95 10.24
C GLY A 63 -11.40 19.96 10.86
N ILE A 64 -11.28 19.45 12.08
CA ILE A 64 -9.97 19.34 12.76
C ILE A 64 -9.16 18.20 12.14
N LYS A 65 -7.83 18.26 12.28
CA LYS A 65 -6.89 17.29 11.66
C LYS A 65 -7.25 15.83 11.98
N ILE A 66 -7.76 15.58 13.17
CA ILE A 66 -8.15 14.23 13.63
C ILE A 66 -9.32 13.67 12.81
N GLU A 67 -10.34 14.47 12.53
CA GLU A 67 -11.51 14.07 11.74
C GLU A 67 -11.12 13.76 10.29
N LEU A 68 -10.24 14.57 9.71
CA LEU A 68 -9.71 14.31 8.37
C LEU A 68 -8.95 12.97 8.33
N LEU A 69 -8.13 12.68 9.35
CA LEU A 69 -7.43 11.40 9.45
C LEU A 69 -8.36 10.21 9.72
N GLN A 70 -9.49 10.41 10.38
CA GLN A 70 -10.52 9.37 10.51
C GLN A 70 -11.10 9.00 9.15
N LYS A 71 -11.42 9.99 8.31
CA LYS A 71 -11.85 9.75 6.92
C LYS A 71 -10.79 9.00 6.12
N VAL A 72 -9.53 9.44 6.20
CA VAL A 72 -8.41 8.71 5.56
C VAL A 72 -8.35 7.27 6.06
N ASN A 73 -8.50 7.02 7.37
CA ASN A 73 -8.45 5.66 7.92
C ASN A 73 -9.57 4.74 7.43
N GLN A 74 -10.74 5.27 7.09
CA GLN A 74 -11.85 4.49 6.53
C GLN A 74 -11.53 4.01 5.12
N ILE A 75 -10.86 4.82 4.31
CA ILE A 75 -10.65 4.54 2.87
C ILE A 75 -9.23 4.09 2.52
N LYS A 76 -8.25 4.26 3.40
CA LYS A 76 -6.83 3.95 3.12
C LYS A 76 -6.59 2.54 2.62
N HIS A 77 -7.43 1.58 3.00
CA HIS A 77 -7.31 0.19 2.57
C HIS A 77 -7.51 0.01 1.06
N LEU A 78 -8.30 0.88 0.42
CA LEU A 78 -8.50 0.89 -1.03
C LEU A 78 -7.27 1.40 -1.79
N TYR A 79 -6.41 2.16 -1.11
CA TYR A 79 -5.22 2.78 -1.69
C TYR A 79 -3.91 2.15 -1.20
N TYR A 80 -3.99 1.11 -0.36
CA TYR A 80 -2.84 0.28 -0.02
C TYR A 80 -2.49 -0.61 -1.22
N SER A 81 -1.73 -0.05 -2.15
CA SER A 81 -1.03 -0.82 -3.18
C SER A 81 0.47 -0.68 -2.98
N TYR A 82 1.17 -1.79 -3.20
CA TYR A 82 2.63 -1.83 -3.14
C TYR A 82 3.21 -1.78 -4.54
N ARG A 83 4.41 -1.20 -4.68
CA ARG A 83 5.09 -1.10 -5.99
C ARG A 83 5.27 -2.46 -6.67
N VAL A 84 5.45 -3.52 -5.88
CA VAL A 84 5.61 -4.90 -6.36
C VAL A 84 4.31 -5.49 -6.93
N GLU A 85 3.15 -5.09 -6.39
CA GLU A 85 1.84 -5.55 -6.90
C GLU A 85 1.60 -4.96 -8.29
N GLU A 86 1.92 -3.69 -8.50
CA GLU A 86 1.85 -3.07 -9.82
C GLU A 86 2.79 -3.74 -10.84
N ILE A 87 4.00 -4.11 -10.41
CA ILE A 87 4.92 -4.84 -11.28
C ILE A 87 4.32 -6.20 -11.64
N ALA A 88 3.85 -6.98 -10.67
CA ALA A 88 3.26 -8.30 -10.92
C ALA A 88 2.01 -8.21 -11.83
N GLU A 89 1.11 -7.26 -11.58
CA GLU A 89 -0.10 -7.04 -12.39
C GLU A 89 0.24 -6.69 -13.84
N LYS A 90 1.29 -5.89 -14.08
CA LYS A 90 1.77 -5.58 -15.44
C LYS A 90 2.23 -6.81 -16.22
N PHE A 91 2.70 -7.85 -15.53
CA PHE A 91 3.08 -9.13 -16.12
C PHE A 91 1.93 -10.18 -16.05
N GLY A 92 0.74 -9.78 -15.60
CA GLY A 92 -0.44 -10.65 -15.51
C GLY A 92 -0.43 -11.60 -14.31
N HIS A 93 0.44 -11.36 -13.32
CA HIS A 93 0.52 -12.15 -12.09
C HIS A 93 -0.21 -11.44 -10.94
N LYS A 94 -0.63 -12.22 -9.94
CA LYS A 94 -1.27 -11.71 -8.73
C LYS A 94 -0.39 -11.98 -7.52
N ILE A 95 -0.27 -11.03 -6.60
CA ILE A 95 0.46 -11.23 -5.34
C ILE A 95 -0.53 -11.59 -4.23
N LEU A 96 -0.13 -12.56 -3.40
CA LEU A 96 -0.79 -12.91 -2.16
C LEU A 96 0.19 -12.65 -1.01
N ARG A 97 -0.16 -11.73 -0.11
CA ARG A 97 0.65 -11.41 1.06
C ARG A 97 0.27 -12.30 2.24
N LEU A 98 1.28 -12.83 2.91
CA LEU A 98 1.05 -13.55 4.16
C LEU A 98 0.57 -12.58 5.25
N PRO A 99 -0.37 -13.00 6.11
CA PRO A 99 -0.75 -12.22 7.27
C PRO A 99 0.48 -11.98 8.14
N LEU A 100 0.56 -10.79 8.73
CA LEU A 100 1.54 -10.53 9.78
C LEU A 100 1.29 -11.51 10.92
N ILE A 101 2.23 -12.41 11.17
CA ILE A 101 2.23 -13.22 12.38
C ILE A 101 2.62 -12.27 13.52
N THR A 102 1.66 -11.53 14.06
CA THR A 102 1.84 -10.85 15.33
C THR A 102 1.57 -11.87 16.43
N ALA A 103 2.45 -11.94 17.45
CA ALA A 103 2.29 -12.87 18.58
C ALA A 103 0.95 -12.73 19.35
N SER A 104 0.13 -11.72 19.02
CA SER A 104 -1.22 -11.51 19.55
C SER A 104 -2.28 -12.48 19.02
N SER A 105 -2.00 -13.28 17.98
CA SER A 105 -2.96 -14.27 17.46
C SER A 105 -3.11 -15.55 18.31
N PHE A 106 -2.42 -15.67 19.44
CA PHE A 106 -2.54 -16.81 20.37
C PHE A 106 -3.51 -16.59 21.55
N HIS A 107 -4.30 -15.51 21.58
CA HIS A 107 -5.44 -15.45 22.52
C HIS A 107 -6.67 -16.15 21.92
N LEU A 108 -6.59 -17.48 21.83
CA LEU A 108 -7.79 -18.32 21.80
C LEU A 108 -8.35 -18.33 23.23
N ARG A 109 -9.58 -17.81 23.36
CA ARG A 109 -10.45 -18.06 24.51
C ARG A 109 -10.81 -19.53 24.58
#